data_AF-A0A6J7RLD4-F1
#
_entry.id   AF-A0A6J7RLD4-F1
#
_cell.length_a   1.000
_cell.length_b   1.000
_cell.length_c   1.000
_cell.angle_alpha   90.00
_cell.angle_beta   90.00
_cell.angle_gamma   90.00
#
_symmetry.space_group_name_H-M   'P 1'
#
loop_
_entity.id
_entity.type
_entity.pdbx_description
1 polymer ?
#
loop_
_entity_poly.entity_id
_entity_poly.type
_entity_poly.pdbx_seq_one_letter_code
_entity_poly.pdbx_strand_id
1 'polypeptide(L)'
;MLGLVLVAGILFTGCSGQDGQGSPQSQMNAWVNGTGFGPALGTLENDVKRSTEILTSGGTINEAHTVCAVLLLDVQRANGNLPTPDELSTQLLSDAYASLGKAAHDCYSAVGNPTKMASYSSNKNQGLSLLSQAQAKISSVLGASFSTTTTIDNGSTAQ
;
A
#
# COMPACT_ATOMS: atom_id res chain seq x y z
N MET A 1 -28.58 6.63 64.75
CA MET A 1 -28.53 7.11 63.36
C MET A 1 -28.23 5.89 62.49
N LEU A 2 -29.22 5.39 61.73
CA LEU A 2 -29.24 5.39 60.24
C LEU A 2 -27.91 4.89 59.64
N GLY A 3 -27.80 3.86 58.81
CA GLY A 3 -28.76 3.03 58.07
C GLY A 3 -28.09 2.51 56.77
N LEU A 4 -28.64 1.42 56.18
CA LEU A 4 -28.44 0.87 54.80
C LEU A 4 -27.05 0.29 54.45
N VAL A 5 -26.82 -0.98 54.05
CA VAL A 5 -27.40 -1.95 53.08
C VAL A 5 -27.02 -1.68 51.60
N LEU A 6 -26.67 -2.77 50.87
CA LEU A 6 -26.62 -3.03 49.41
C LEU A 6 -25.33 -2.63 48.65
N VAL A 7 -24.83 -3.33 47.62
CA VAL A 7 -25.06 -4.64 46.96
C VAL A 7 -23.89 -4.85 45.99
N ALA A 8 -23.60 -6.11 45.64
CA ALA A 8 -22.68 -6.51 44.59
C ALA A 8 -22.94 -5.85 43.23
N GLY A 9 -21.87 -5.53 42.50
CA GLY A 9 -21.97 -5.09 41.11
C GLY A 9 -20.64 -5.26 40.39
N ILE A 10 -20.42 -6.45 39.80
CA ILE A 10 -19.39 -6.65 38.80
C ILE A 10 -19.83 -5.86 37.57
N LEU A 11 -19.25 -4.69 37.35
CA LEU A 11 -19.42 -3.94 36.11
C LEU A 11 -18.50 -4.59 35.07
N PHE A 12 -19.04 -5.53 34.29
CA PHE A 12 -18.54 -5.77 32.94
C PHE A 12 -18.84 -4.52 32.13
N THR A 13 -17.92 -3.56 32.14
CA THR A 13 -17.90 -2.49 31.14
C THR A 13 -17.48 -3.12 29.82
N GLY A 14 -18.44 -3.72 29.12
CA GLY A 14 -18.34 -3.86 27.69
C GLY A 14 -18.16 -2.45 27.13
N CYS A 15 -17.01 -2.18 26.53
CA CYS A 15 -16.77 -0.97 25.78
C CYS A 15 -17.68 -0.99 24.52
N SER A 16 -18.96 -0.73 24.69
CA SER A 16 -19.85 -0.21 23.65
C SER A 16 -19.50 1.26 23.50
N GLY A 17 -18.47 1.53 22.70
CA GLY A 17 -17.93 2.88 22.53
C GLY A 17 -17.45 3.12 21.12
N GLN A 18 -18.36 3.10 20.13
CA GLN A 18 -18.31 3.92 18.90
C GLN A 18 -19.53 3.65 18.01
N ASP A 19 -20.72 4.00 18.50
CA ASP A 19 -21.94 4.05 17.69
C ASP A 19 -21.92 5.31 16.81
N GLY A 20 -21.21 5.27 15.70
CA GLY A 20 -21.21 6.37 14.73
C GLY A 20 -20.30 6.18 13.50
N GLN A 21 -19.31 5.29 13.58
CA GLN A 21 -18.49 4.88 12.46
C GLN A 21 -18.65 3.36 12.36
N GLY A 22 -18.98 2.82 11.19
CA GLY A 22 -19.31 1.40 11.01
C GLY A 22 -18.25 0.43 11.54
N SER A 23 -18.50 -0.88 11.50
CA SER A 23 -17.50 -1.87 11.94
C SER A 23 -16.13 -1.63 11.27
N PRO A 24 -15.00 -2.01 11.89
CA PRO A 24 -13.67 -1.85 11.27
C PRO A 24 -13.59 -2.42 9.85
N GLN A 25 -14.24 -3.56 9.63
CA GLN A 25 -14.40 -4.16 8.30
C GLN A 25 -15.15 -3.24 7.33
N SER A 26 -16.26 -2.64 7.75
CA SER A 26 -17.03 -1.71 6.92
C SER A 26 -16.24 -0.46 6.55
N GLN A 27 -15.49 0.11 7.50
CA GLN A 27 -14.63 1.28 7.26
C GLN A 27 -13.51 0.93 6.28
N MET A 28 -12.81 -0.20 6.50
CA MET A 28 -11.76 -0.65 5.61
C MET A 28 -12.28 -0.94 4.20
N ASN A 29 -13.46 -1.58 4.08
CA ASN A 29 -14.08 -1.84 2.80
C ASN A 29 -14.47 -0.53 2.08
N ALA A 30 -15.00 0.46 2.81
CA ALA A 30 -15.29 1.77 2.25
C ALA A 30 -14.02 2.48 1.76
N TRP A 31 -12.93 2.40 2.52
CA TRP A 31 -11.64 2.98 2.12
C TRP A 31 -11.05 2.29 0.89
N VAL A 32 -10.98 0.96 0.86
CA VAL A 32 -10.43 0.19 -0.29
C VAL A 32 -11.18 0.53 -1.58
N ASN A 33 -12.51 0.56 -1.52
CA ASN A 33 -13.33 0.86 -2.70
C ASN A 33 -13.32 2.36 -3.05
N GLY A 34 -13.37 3.24 -2.05
CA GLY A 34 -13.43 4.69 -2.25
C GLY A 34 -12.13 5.29 -2.78
N THR A 35 -10.98 4.70 -2.45
CA THR A 35 -9.66 5.14 -2.93
C THR A 35 -9.21 4.43 -4.21
N GLY A 36 -9.89 3.36 -4.61
CA GLY A 36 -9.42 2.48 -5.69
C GLY A 36 -8.12 1.75 -5.33
N PHE A 37 -7.91 1.44 -4.05
CA PHE A 37 -6.66 0.88 -3.53
C PHE A 37 -6.19 -0.37 -4.28
N GLY A 38 -7.08 -1.33 -4.53
CA GLY A 38 -6.76 -2.59 -5.20
C GLY A 38 -6.13 -2.39 -6.59
N PRO A 39 -6.83 -1.75 -7.54
CA PRO A 39 -6.25 -1.44 -8.85
C PRO A 39 -4.97 -0.58 -8.78
N ALA A 40 -4.93 0.45 -7.92
CA ALA A 40 -3.75 1.30 -7.77
C ALA A 40 -2.52 0.50 -7.30
N LEU A 41 -2.74 -0.46 -6.41
CA LEU A 41 -1.71 -1.39 -5.95
C LEU A 41 -1.20 -2.29 -7.08
N GLY A 42 -2.10 -2.83 -7.91
CA GLY A 42 -1.69 -3.63 -9.09
C GLY A 42 -0.84 -2.84 -10.08
N THR A 43 -1.21 -1.59 -10.36
CA THR A 43 -0.40 -0.69 -11.20
C THR A 43 0.98 -0.50 -10.60
N LEU A 44 1.04 -0.18 -9.30
CA LEU A 44 2.30 0.06 -8.60
C LEU A 44 3.22 -1.17 -8.64
N GLU A 45 2.69 -2.38 -8.39
CA GLU A 45 3.46 -3.62 -8.48
C GLU A 45 3.98 -3.87 -9.89
N ASN A 46 3.17 -3.56 -10.91
CA ASN A 46 3.57 -3.70 -12.30
C ASN A 46 4.66 -2.70 -12.71
N ASP A 47 4.61 -1.45 -12.22
CA ASP A 47 5.66 -0.47 -12.49
C ASP A 47 6.97 -0.77 -11.74
N VAL A 48 6.88 -1.35 -10.54
CA VAL A 48 8.05 -1.90 -9.85
C VAL A 48 8.68 -3.02 -10.68
N LYS A 49 7.86 -3.91 -11.27
CA LYS A 49 8.35 -4.97 -12.16
C LYS A 49 9.01 -4.38 -13.42
N ARG A 50 8.33 -3.45 -14.11
CA ARG A 50 8.84 -2.80 -15.32
C ARG A 50 10.15 -2.05 -15.08
N SER A 51 10.27 -1.38 -13.93
CA SER A 51 11.52 -0.73 -13.53
C SER A 51 12.65 -1.72 -13.25
N THR A 52 12.35 -2.91 -12.74
CA THR A 52 13.38 -3.96 -12.61
C THR A 52 13.78 -4.50 -13.97
N GLU A 53 12.81 -4.73 -14.87
CA GLU A 53 13.06 -5.24 -16.21
C GLU A 53 13.96 -4.31 -17.01
N ILE A 54 13.69 -2.99 -17.03
CA ILE A 54 14.52 -2.04 -17.79
C ILE A 54 15.96 -1.99 -17.27
N LEU A 55 16.15 -2.12 -15.96
CA LEU A 55 17.47 -2.10 -15.33
C LEU A 55 18.26 -3.40 -15.53
N THR A 56 17.59 -4.53 -15.65
CA THR A 56 18.24 -5.85 -15.78
C THR A 56 18.42 -6.30 -17.22
N SER A 57 17.60 -5.80 -18.16
CA SER A 57 17.71 -6.11 -19.60
C SER A 57 18.73 -5.23 -20.34
N GLY A 58 19.33 -4.25 -19.67
CA GLY A 58 20.27 -3.30 -20.29
C GLY A 58 19.56 -2.17 -21.05
N GLY A 59 18.38 -1.75 -20.58
CA GLY A 59 17.64 -0.63 -21.14
C GLY A 59 18.42 0.68 -21.15
N THR A 60 17.99 1.61 -22.00
CA THR A 60 18.61 2.92 -22.13
C THR A 60 18.30 3.82 -20.93
N ILE A 61 19.12 4.85 -20.74
CA ILE A 61 18.92 5.89 -19.72
C ILE A 61 17.54 6.56 -19.88
N ASN A 62 17.11 6.84 -21.11
CA ASN A 62 15.83 7.51 -21.38
C ASN A 62 14.62 6.63 -21.03
N GLU A 63 14.70 5.33 -21.31
CA GLU A 63 13.65 4.38 -20.92
C GLU A 63 13.58 4.25 -19.40
N ALA A 64 14.74 4.17 -18.73
CA ALA A 64 14.80 4.18 -17.27
C ALA A 64 14.19 5.47 -16.70
N HIS A 65 14.58 6.66 -17.18
CA HIS A 65 13.98 7.93 -16.74
C HIS A 65 12.45 7.92 -16.82
N THR A 66 11.91 7.41 -17.93
CA THR A 66 10.47 7.35 -18.15
C THR A 66 9.79 6.40 -17.16
N VAL A 67 10.25 5.15 -17.08
CA VAL A 67 9.63 4.13 -16.23
C VAL A 67 9.78 4.47 -14.75
N CYS A 68 10.97 4.92 -14.32
CA CYS A 68 11.21 5.26 -12.92
C CYS A 68 10.44 6.53 -12.51
N ALA A 69 10.21 7.49 -13.41
CA ALA A 69 9.37 8.66 -13.13
C ALA A 69 7.89 8.28 -12.98
N VAL A 70 7.38 7.37 -13.80
CA VAL A 70 6.01 6.84 -13.65
C VAL A 70 5.88 6.12 -12.31
N LEU A 71 6.83 5.24 -11.97
CA LEU A 71 6.84 4.56 -10.67
C LEU A 71 6.83 5.56 -9.50
N LEU A 72 7.64 6.62 -9.56
CA LEU A 72 7.70 7.64 -8.51
C LEU A 72 6.35 8.37 -8.37
N LEU A 73 5.72 8.72 -9.49
CA LEU A 73 4.41 9.37 -9.50
C LEU A 73 3.33 8.49 -8.87
N ASP A 74 3.32 7.20 -9.18
CA ASP A 74 2.32 6.28 -8.64
C ASP A 74 2.53 5.98 -7.15
N VAL A 75 3.79 5.93 -6.70
CA VAL A 75 4.11 5.91 -5.26
C VAL A 75 3.56 7.17 -4.56
N GLN A 76 3.76 8.35 -5.13
CA GLN A 76 3.28 9.61 -4.54
C GLN A 76 1.76 9.67 -4.48
N ARG A 77 1.08 9.23 -5.54
CA ARG A 77 -0.39 9.14 -5.60
C ARG A 77 -0.92 8.15 -4.56
N ALA A 78 -0.32 6.95 -4.47
CA ALA A 78 -0.71 5.94 -3.50
C ALA A 78 -0.55 6.46 -2.06
N ASN A 79 0.55 7.16 -1.78
CA ASN A 79 0.79 7.79 -0.48
C ASN A 79 -0.24 8.89 -0.16
N GLY A 80 -0.74 9.61 -1.17
CA GLY A 80 -1.79 10.63 -1.01
C GLY A 80 -3.16 10.08 -0.57
N ASN A 81 -3.38 8.77 -0.69
CA ASN A 81 -4.62 8.11 -0.25
C ASN A 81 -4.58 7.65 1.22
N LEU A 82 -3.47 7.88 1.92
CA LEU A 82 -3.34 7.64 3.35
C LEU A 82 -3.96 8.80 4.16
N PRO A 83 -4.45 8.56 5.39
CA PRO A 83 -4.36 7.32 6.16
C PRO A 83 -5.44 6.28 5.77
N THR A 84 -5.18 5.03 6.12
CA THR A 84 -6.22 3.99 6.15
C THR A 84 -6.99 4.04 7.49
N PRO A 85 -8.16 3.41 7.61
CA PRO A 85 -8.88 3.29 8.88
C PRO A 85 -8.16 2.51 9.99
N ASP A 86 -7.10 1.75 9.66
CA ASP A 86 -6.28 0.99 10.60
C ASP A 86 -4.87 1.60 10.67
N GLU A 87 -4.37 1.90 11.88
CA GLU A 87 -3.09 2.57 12.06
C GLU A 87 -1.90 1.73 11.57
N LEU A 88 -1.95 0.41 11.80
CA LEU A 88 -0.87 -0.50 11.38
C LEU A 88 -0.79 -0.60 9.86
N SER A 89 -1.94 -0.72 9.17
CA SER A 89 -2.01 -0.65 7.71
C SER A 89 -1.45 0.68 7.18
N THR A 90 -1.77 1.79 7.83
CA THR A 90 -1.24 3.12 7.46
C THR A 90 0.28 3.17 7.59
N GLN A 91 0.83 2.67 8.70
CA GLN A 91 2.27 2.65 8.92
C GLN A 91 2.98 1.77 7.89
N LEU A 92 2.49 0.54 7.67
CA LEU A 92 3.08 -0.39 6.71
C LEU A 92 3.06 0.17 5.29
N LEU A 93 1.94 0.77 4.86
CA LEU A 93 1.84 1.39 3.54
C LEU A 93 2.74 2.62 3.42
N SER A 94 2.75 3.49 4.42
CA SER A 94 3.63 4.67 4.44
C SER A 94 5.11 4.26 4.31
N ASP A 95 5.56 3.26 5.05
CA ASP A 95 6.94 2.76 4.98
C ASP A 95 7.23 2.06 3.66
N ALA A 96 6.26 1.33 3.12
CA ALA A 96 6.36 0.70 1.81
C ALA A 96 6.54 1.75 0.71
N TYR A 97 5.68 2.77 0.67
CA TYR A 97 5.73 3.86 -0.30
C TYR A 97 6.99 4.71 -0.12
N ALA A 98 7.43 4.98 1.11
CA ALA A 98 8.69 5.66 1.36
C ALA A 98 9.90 4.87 0.85
N SER A 99 9.87 3.54 0.92
CA SER A 99 10.94 2.68 0.41
C SER A 99 10.89 2.59 -1.13
N LEU A 100 9.70 2.40 -1.71
CA LEU A 100 9.53 2.38 -3.16
C LEU A 100 9.81 3.73 -3.81
N GLY A 101 9.53 4.85 -3.15
CA GLY A 101 9.88 6.19 -3.63
C GLY A 101 11.40 6.38 -3.71
N LYS A 102 12.15 5.90 -2.71
CA LYS A 102 13.62 5.86 -2.76
C LYS A 102 14.11 4.96 -3.89
N ALA A 103 13.49 3.79 -4.06
CA ALA A 103 13.81 2.90 -5.17
C ALA A 103 13.58 3.59 -6.53
N ALA A 104 12.42 4.21 -6.74
CA ALA A 104 12.10 4.94 -7.97
C ALA A 104 13.10 6.07 -8.26
N HIS A 105 13.51 6.81 -7.23
CA HIS A 105 14.54 7.84 -7.35
C HIS A 105 15.91 7.25 -7.74
N ASP A 106 16.35 6.15 -7.11
CA ASP A 106 17.62 5.51 -7.45
C ASP A 106 17.58 4.86 -8.84
N CYS A 107 16.45 4.26 -9.21
CA CYS A 107 16.16 3.69 -10.52
C CYS A 107 16.44 4.69 -11.64
N TYR A 108 16.05 5.97 -11.45
CA TYR A 108 16.24 7.03 -12.44
C TYR A 108 17.69 7.16 -12.91
N SER A 109 18.67 6.88 -12.04
CA SER A 109 20.10 6.99 -12.36
C SER A 109 20.87 5.68 -12.24
N ALA A 110 20.17 4.53 -12.23
CA ALA A 110 20.78 3.23 -12.00
C ALA A 110 21.43 2.59 -13.23
N VAL A 111 21.05 3.00 -14.45
CA VAL A 111 21.66 2.50 -15.69
C VAL A 111 23.15 2.84 -15.71
N GLY A 112 24.01 1.81 -15.76
CA GLY A 112 25.47 1.97 -15.72
C GLY A 112 26.05 2.40 -14.36
N ASN A 113 25.23 2.50 -13.31
CA ASN A 113 25.65 2.89 -11.97
C ASN A 113 25.40 1.76 -10.95
N PRO A 114 26.42 0.97 -10.58
CA PRO A 114 26.24 -0.19 -9.70
C PRO A 114 25.78 0.17 -8.29
N THR A 115 26.19 1.33 -7.76
CA THR A 115 25.76 1.79 -6.44
C THR A 115 24.27 2.12 -6.43
N LYS A 116 23.78 2.81 -7.47
CA LYS A 116 22.36 3.11 -7.63
C LYS A 116 21.54 1.84 -7.89
N MET A 117 22.07 0.90 -8.67
CA MET A 117 21.44 -0.41 -8.87
C MET A 117 21.27 -1.20 -7.56
N ALA A 118 22.29 -1.20 -6.69
CA ALA A 118 22.25 -1.87 -5.40
C ALA A 118 21.23 -1.19 -4.45
N SER A 119 21.26 0.14 -4.38
CA SER A 119 20.31 0.93 -3.57
C SER A 119 18.87 0.76 -4.05
N TYR A 120 18.62 0.81 -5.37
CA TYR A 120 17.34 0.47 -5.98
C TYR A 120 16.84 -0.90 -5.52
N SER A 121 17.68 -1.93 -5.64
CA SER A 121 17.32 -3.30 -5.32
C SER A 121 16.96 -3.46 -3.84
N SER A 122 17.74 -2.86 -2.94
CA SER A 122 17.49 -2.89 -1.49
C SER A 122 16.17 -2.20 -1.13
N ASN A 123 15.99 -0.95 -1.55
CA ASN A 123 14.79 -0.16 -1.26
C ASN A 123 13.53 -0.79 -1.88
N LYS A 124 13.64 -1.32 -3.10
CA LYS A 124 12.56 -2.05 -3.78
C LYS A 124 12.11 -3.26 -2.97
N ASN A 125 13.05 -4.12 -2.58
CA ASN A 125 12.73 -5.35 -1.86
C ASN A 125 12.12 -5.07 -0.49
N GLN A 126 12.63 -4.05 0.21
CA GLN A 126 12.02 -3.59 1.47
C GLN A 126 10.59 -3.07 1.23
N GLY A 127 10.39 -2.23 0.22
CA GLY A 127 9.08 -1.69 -0.11
C GLY A 127 8.05 -2.77 -0.45
N LEU A 128 8.41 -3.73 -1.31
CA LEU A 128 7.55 -4.87 -1.66
C LEU A 128 7.23 -5.75 -0.45
N SER A 129 8.18 -5.98 0.43
CA SER A 129 7.96 -6.76 1.67
C SER A 129 6.95 -6.08 2.60
N LEU A 130 7.06 -4.76 2.78
CA LEU A 130 6.13 -3.97 3.59
C LEU A 130 4.74 -3.89 2.94
N LEU A 131 4.68 -3.78 1.61
CA LEU A 131 3.44 -3.84 0.85
C LEU A 131 2.71 -5.16 1.03
N SER A 132 3.42 -6.28 0.95
CA SER A 132 2.84 -7.61 1.20
C SER A 132 2.28 -7.73 2.63
N GLN A 133 2.99 -7.18 3.63
CA GLN A 133 2.51 -7.14 5.02
C GLN A 133 1.24 -6.28 5.15
N ALA A 134 1.21 -5.11 4.49
CA ALA A 134 0.02 -4.26 4.47
C ALA A 134 -1.19 -4.96 3.82
N GLN A 135 -0.99 -5.62 2.68
CA GLN A 135 -2.04 -6.39 2.00
C GLN A 135 -2.61 -7.49 2.90
N ALA A 136 -1.74 -8.23 3.61
CA ALA A 136 -2.15 -9.27 4.55
C ALA A 136 -2.96 -8.69 5.71
N LYS A 137 -2.52 -7.56 6.27
CA LYS A 137 -3.23 -6.86 7.35
C LYS A 137 -4.59 -6.33 6.89
N ILE A 138 -4.67 -5.71 5.72
CA ILE A 138 -5.94 -5.22 5.14
C ILE A 138 -6.89 -6.40 4.89
N SER A 139 -6.41 -7.49 4.29
CA SER A 139 -7.22 -8.70 4.06
C SER A 139 -7.73 -9.30 5.36
N SER A 140 -6.91 -9.29 6.42
CA SER A 140 -7.32 -9.74 7.76
C SER A 140 -8.43 -8.87 8.36
N VAL A 141 -8.43 -7.55 8.12
CA VAL A 141 -9.50 -6.64 8.58
C VAL A 141 -10.78 -6.83 7.75
N LEU A 142 -10.63 -7.06 6.45
CA LEU A 142 -11.75 -7.32 5.54
C LEU A 142 -12.41 -8.69 5.75
N GLY A 143 -11.68 -9.65 6.30
CA GLY A 143 -12.10 -11.06 6.36
C GLY A 143 -12.07 -11.76 5.01
N ALA A 144 -11.49 -11.13 3.98
CA ALA A 144 -11.39 -11.65 2.62
C ALA A 144 -10.24 -10.95 1.88
N SER A 145 -9.72 -11.61 0.84
CA SER A 145 -8.79 -10.99 -0.11
C SER A 145 -9.54 -9.98 -0.98
N PHE A 146 -8.82 -8.97 -1.47
CA PHE A 146 -9.31 -7.98 -2.43
C PHE A 146 -8.55 -8.12 -3.76
N SER A 147 -9.18 -7.71 -4.86
CA SER A 147 -8.55 -7.76 -6.18
C SER A 147 -7.51 -6.65 -6.33
N THR A 148 -6.30 -7.02 -6.74
CA THR A 148 -5.28 -6.07 -7.19
C THR A 148 -5.21 -5.96 -8.71
N THR A 149 -6.10 -6.66 -9.43
CA THR A 149 -6.06 -6.68 -10.89
C THR A 149 -6.40 -5.30 -11.45
N THR A 150 -5.46 -4.74 -12.21
CA THR A 150 -5.73 -3.64 -13.14
C THR A 150 -6.37 -4.21 -14.40
N THR A 151 -7.54 -3.73 -14.80
CA THR A 151 -8.06 -3.97 -16.14
C THR A 151 -7.15 -3.24 -17.13
N ILE A 152 -6.14 -3.93 -17.67
CA ILE A 152 -5.50 -3.46 -18.89
C ILE A 152 -6.49 -3.82 -19.99
N ASP A 153 -7.36 -2.90 -20.37
CA ASP A 153 -8.02 -2.97 -21.67
C ASP A 153 -6.92 -2.89 -22.73
N ASN A 154 -6.32 -4.02 -23.06
CA ASN A 154 -5.63 -4.21 -24.31
C ASN A 154 -6.70 -4.22 -25.41
N GLY A 155 -7.26 -3.04 -25.68
CA GLY A 155 -8.01 -2.73 -26.90
C GLY A 155 -7.07 -2.72 -28.10
N SER A 156 -6.42 -3.85 -28.37
CA SER A 156 -5.93 -4.19 -29.70
C SER A 156 -7.15 -4.65 -30.51
N THR A 157 -8.02 -3.71 -30.90
CA THR A 157 -8.80 -3.90 -32.11
C THR A 157 -7.83 -3.84 -33.27
N ALA A 158 -7.56 -5.01 -33.84
CA ALA A 158 -7.12 -5.10 -35.22
C ALA A 158 -8.03 -4.23 -36.10
N GLN A 159 -7.44 -3.25 -36.78
CA GLN A 159 -7.88 -2.74 -38.09
C GLN A 159 -6.64 -2.41 -38.90
#